data_AF-A0A7J7JDN2-F1
#
_entry.id   AF-A0A7J7JDN2-F1
#
_cell.length_a   1.000
_cell.length_b   1.000
_cell.length_c   1.000
_cell.angle_alpha   90.00
_cell.angle_beta   90.00
_cell.angle_gamma   90.00
#
_symmetry.space_group_name_H-M   'P 1'
#
loop_
_entity.id
_entity.type
_entity.pdbx_description
1 polymer ?
#
loop_
_entity_poly.entity_id
_entity_poly.type
_entity_poly.pdbx_seq_one_letter_code
_entity_poly.pdbx_strand_id
1 'polypeptide(L)'
;MNSPNASHQGGVWERQIRSVRTVLNEILTYYGRFDTAMLRTAFYEAMDTVNSRPLSVMNINDPQESVIIPNHVLTQKSSQVPSPPGQFTDTDAYSRTRWKPVQSFAEEFWKTWKLEYLT
;
A
#
# COMPACT_ATOMS: atom_id res chain seq x y z
N MET A 1 11.01 -8.17 -21.62
CA MET A 1 10.67 -7.70 -22.99
C MET A 1 9.15 -7.70 -23.06
N ASN A 2 8.51 -6.53 -23.00
CA ASN A 2 7.05 -6.42 -23.04
C ASN A 2 6.62 -6.40 -24.51
N SER A 3 6.20 -7.56 -25.02
CA SER A 3 5.74 -7.67 -26.41
C SER A 3 4.30 -7.10 -26.50
N PRO A 4 4.00 -6.18 -27.44
CA PRO A 4 2.69 -5.50 -27.54
C PRO A 4 1.48 -6.45 -27.64
N ASN A 5 1.69 -7.70 -28.04
CA ASN A 5 0.63 -8.69 -28.26
C ASN A 5 0.48 -9.72 -27.12
N ALA A 6 1.20 -9.57 -26.01
CA ALA A 6 1.12 -10.48 -24.87
C ALA A 6 0.42 -9.82 -23.67
N SER A 7 -0.85 -9.45 -23.83
CA SER A 7 -1.67 -8.83 -22.76
C SER A 7 -1.70 -9.64 -21.46
N HIS A 8 -1.54 -10.97 -21.55
CA HIS A 8 -1.45 -11.89 -20.41
C HIS A 8 -0.14 -11.79 -19.62
N GLN A 9 0.97 -11.37 -20.22
CA GLN A 9 2.27 -11.20 -19.53
C GLN A 9 2.40 -9.81 -18.88
N GLY A 10 1.65 -8.83 -19.38
CA GLY A 10 1.65 -7.43 -18.95
C GLY A 10 0.58 -7.05 -17.93
N GLY A 11 -0.62 -7.61 -18.08
CA GLY A 11 -1.83 -6.95 -17.61
C GLY A 11 -1.96 -6.77 -16.10
N VAL A 12 -1.60 -7.78 -15.30
CA VAL A 12 -1.78 -7.72 -13.84
C VAL A 12 -0.81 -6.72 -13.20
N TRP A 13 0.46 -6.74 -13.59
CA TRP A 13 1.45 -5.81 -13.03
C TRP A 13 1.21 -4.37 -13.55
N GLU A 14 0.81 -4.20 -14.80
CA GLU A 14 0.45 -2.89 -15.36
C GLU A 14 -0.79 -2.31 -14.67
N ARG A 15 -1.82 -3.13 -14.42
CA ARG A 15 -3.01 -2.72 -13.65
C ARG A 15 -2.62 -2.28 -12.25
N GLN A 16 -1.74 -3.04 -11.59
CA GLN A 16 -1.27 -2.69 -10.25
C GLN A 16 -0.51 -1.36 -10.24
N ILE A 17 0.44 -1.16 -11.16
CA ILE A 17 1.18 0.10 -11.25
C ILE A 17 0.23 1.27 -11.53
N ARG A 18 -0.74 1.08 -12.42
CA ARG A 18 -1.74 2.10 -12.73
C ARG A 18 -2.54 2.47 -11.48
N SER A 19 -3.09 1.48 -10.77
CA SER A 19 -3.86 1.70 -9.54
C SER A 19 -3.04 2.44 -8.48
N VAL A 20 -1.80 2.03 -8.22
CA VAL A 20 -0.92 2.72 -7.25
C VAL A 20 -0.68 4.16 -7.68
N ARG A 21 -0.40 4.43 -8.96
CA ARG A 21 -0.19 5.80 -9.46
C ARG A 21 -1.43 6.67 -9.34
N THR A 22 -2.62 6.13 -9.64
CA THR A 22 -3.88 6.86 -9.51
C THR A 22 -4.09 7.29 -8.05
N VAL A 23 -4.04 6.35 -7.12
CA VAL A 23 -4.25 6.62 -5.69
C VAL A 23 -3.20 7.57 -5.13
N LEU A 24 -1.93 7.40 -5.49
CA LEU A 24 -0.87 8.33 -5.07
C LEU A 24 -1.12 9.76 -5.56
N ASN A 25 -1.52 9.93 -6.83
CA ASN A 25 -1.77 11.26 -7.38
C ASN A 25 -2.95 11.94 -6.69
N GLU A 26 -4.04 11.22 -6.41
CA GLU A 26 -5.21 11.76 -5.72
C GLU A 26 -4.87 12.21 -4.30
N ILE A 27 -4.21 11.33 -3.53
CA ILE A 27 -3.88 11.60 -2.13
C ILE A 27 -2.83 12.70 -2.03
N LEU A 28 -1.76 12.68 -2.84
CA LEU A 28 -0.72 13.72 -2.79
C LEU A 28 -1.21 15.10 -3.26
N THR A 29 -2.29 15.16 -4.04
CA THR A 29 -2.92 16.44 -4.41
C THR A 29 -3.74 17.00 -3.24
N TYR A 30 -4.35 16.12 -2.44
CA TYR A 30 -5.14 16.50 -1.26
C TYR A 30 -4.26 16.86 -0.06
N TYR A 31 -3.25 16.05 0.24
CA TYR A 31 -2.33 16.30 1.34
C TYR A 31 -1.37 17.45 0.99
N GLY A 32 -1.15 18.36 1.95
CA GLY A 32 -0.26 19.51 1.79
C GLY A 32 1.22 19.15 1.56
N ARG A 33 2.12 20.13 1.66
CA ARG A 33 3.55 19.95 1.40
C ARG A 33 4.20 18.95 2.37
N PHE A 34 4.38 17.71 1.92
CA PHE A 34 5.36 16.81 2.51
C PHE A 34 6.77 17.34 2.29
N ASP A 35 7.60 17.27 3.33
CA ASP A 35 9.05 17.37 3.12
C ASP A 35 9.60 16.05 2.54
N THR A 36 10.85 16.07 2.09
CA THR A 36 11.50 14.91 1.46
C THR A 36 11.49 13.67 2.34
N ALA A 37 11.61 13.82 3.67
CA ALA A 37 11.64 12.70 4.59
C ALA A 37 10.24 12.09 4.73
N MET A 38 9.21 12.93 4.90
CA MET A 38 7.82 12.50 5.00
C MET A 38 7.34 11.82 3.72
N LEU A 39 7.65 12.42 2.55
CA LEU A 39 7.30 11.83 1.25
C LEU A 39 7.96 10.45 1.06
N ARG A 40 9.23 10.33 1.43
CA ARG A 40 9.95 9.05 1.35
C ARG A 40 9.30 8.00 2.25
N THR A 41 8.96 8.36 3.49
CA THR A 41 8.29 7.43 4.41
C THR A 41 6.90 7.05 3.90
N ALA A 42 6.12 8.00 3.40
CA ALA A 42 4.82 7.75 2.79
C ALA A 42 4.90 6.73 1.63
N PHE A 43 5.92 6.83 0.78
CA PHE A 43 6.15 5.84 -0.28
C PHE A 43 6.54 4.46 0.25
N TYR A 44 7.28 4.38 1.35
CA TYR A 44 7.55 3.08 1.99
C TYR A 44 6.29 2.46 2.57
N GLU A 45 5.41 3.25 3.20
CA GLU A 45 4.10 2.78 3.70
C GLU A 45 3.21 2.28 2.54
N ALA A 46 3.15 3.02 1.43
CA ALA A 46 2.40 2.61 0.24
C ALA A 46 2.95 1.30 -0.36
N MET A 47 4.28 1.18 -0.47
CA MET A 47 4.95 -0.04 -0.93
C MET A 47 4.65 -1.22 0.00
N ASP A 48 4.76 -1.03 1.31
CA ASP A 48 4.46 -2.07 2.29
C ASP A 48 3.00 -2.52 2.16
N THR A 49 2.07 -1.58 2.09
CA THR A 49 0.63 -1.83 1.87
C THR A 49 0.39 -2.71 0.64
N VAL A 50 0.97 -2.36 -0.51
CA VAL A 50 0.81 -3.11 -1.76
C VAL A 50 1.43 -4.51 -1.67
N ASN A 51 2.54 -4.66 -0.94
CA ASN A 51 3.24 -5.94 -0.75
C ASN A 51 2.71 -6.77 0.43
N SER A 52 1.76 -6.22 1.20
CA SER A 52 1.00 -6.93 2.24
C SER A 52 -0.16 -7.74 1.69
N ARG A 53 -0.45 -7.63 0.39
CA ARG A 53 -1.59 -8.32 -0.23
C ARG A 53 -1.39 -9.85 -0.23
N PRO A 54 -2.44 -10.65 0.03
CA PRO A 54 -2.39 -12.11 -0.16
C PRO A 54 -2.03 -12.51 -1.60
N LEU A 55 -1.11 -13.46 -1.77
CA LEU A 55 -0.85 -14.14 -3.05
C LEU A 55 -1.74 -15.37 -3.26
N SER A 56 -2.28 -15.93 -2.18
CA SER A 56 -3.21 -17.07 -2.21
C SER A 56 -4.53 -16.72 -1.55
N VAL A 57 -5.60 -17.38 -1.98
CA VAL A 57 -6.86 -17.41 -1.23
C VAL A 57 -6.62 -18.19 0.06
N MET A 58 -7.04 -17.61 1.20
CA MET A 58 -7.01 -18.29 2.49
C MET A 58 -7.80 -19.60 2.37
N ASN A 59 -7.21 -20.72 2.79
CA ASN A 59 -7.92 -21.98 2.84
C ASN A 59 -8.91 -21.94 4.00
N ILE A 60 -10.20 -21.91 3.69
CA ILE A 60 -11.27 -21.83 4.69
C ILE A 60 -11.26 -23.06 5.61
N ASN A 61 -10.68 -24.17 5.16
CA ASN A 61 -10.62 -25.43 5.91
C ASN A 61 -9.40 -25.56 6.84
N ASP A 62 -8.39 -24.69 6.71
CA ASP A 62 -7.22 -24.69 7.60
C ASP A 62 -6.90 -23.26 8.09
N PRO A 63 -7.42 -22.87 9.27
CA PRO A 63 -7.14 -21.57 9.89
C PRO A 63 -5.67 -21.35 10.27
N GLN A 64 -4.83 -22.40 10.27
CA GLN A 64 -3.39 -22.32 10.57
C GLN A 64 -2.53 -22.20 9.31
N GLU A 65 -3.13 -22.28 8.11
CA GLU A 65 -2.38 -22.10 6.86
C GLU A 65 -1.94 -20.63 6.73
N SER A 66 -0.66 -20.38 7.00
CA SER A 66 -0.07 -19.05 6.90
C SER A 66 -0.22 -18.48 5.49
N VAL A 67 -0.81 -17.30 5.36
CA VAL A 67 -1.00 -16.66 4.06
C VAL A 67 0.31 -16.11 3.52
N ILE A 68 0.64 -16.52 2.31
CA ILE A 68 1.84 -16.04 1.62
C ILE A 68 1.53 -14.68 1.01
N ILE A 69 2.28 -13.66 1.40
CA ILE A 69 2.24 -12.30 0.85
C ILE A 69 3.57 -11.99 0.13
N PRO A 70 3.62 -11.06 -0.83
CA PRO A 70 4.86 -10.66 -1.49
C PRO A 70 5.99 -10.30 -0.52
N ASN A 71 5.66 -9.61 0.58
CA ASN A 71 6.62 -9.23 1.62
C ASN A 71 7.35 -10.44 2.24
N HIS A 72 6.72 -11.62 2.34
CA HIS A 72 7.40 -12.83 2.80
C HIS A 72 8.55 -13.22 1.88
N VAL A 73 8.37 -13.08 0.56
CA VAL A 73 9.42 -13.39 -0.43
C VAL A 73 10.49 -12.30 -0.44
N LEU A 74 10.09 -11.03 -0.42
CA LEU A 74 11.01 -9.89 -0.54
C LEU A 74 11.88 -9.71 0.71
N THR A 75 11.31 -9.91 1.91
CA THR A 75 11.99 -9.64 3.18
C THR A 75 12.45 -10.91 3.89
N GLN A 76 11.94 -12.08 3.49
CA GLN A 76 12.15 -13.37 4.17
C GLN A 76 11.73 -13.36 5.65
N LYS A 77 10.91 -12.38 6.05
CA LYS A 77 10.32 -12.29 7.38
C LYS A 77 8.95 -12.94 7.38
N SER A 78 8.63 -13.64 8.47
CA SER A 78 7.33 -14.30 8.68
C SER A 78 6.25 -13.38 9.26
N SER A 79 6.61 -12.15 9.64
CA SER A 79 5.69 -11.22 10.32
C SER A 79 5.94 -9.79 9.87
N GLN A 80 4.85 -9.06 9.63
CA GLN A 80 4.87 -7.63 9.35
C GLN A 80 4.88 -6.84 10.67
N VAL A 81 5.62 -5.73 10.67
CA VAL A 81 5.53 -4.78 11.78
C VAL A 81 4.18 -4.07 11.65
N PRO A 82 3.28 -4.18 12.63
CA PRO A 82 2.00 -3.50 12.56
C PRO A 82 2.23 -1.99 12.52
N SER A 83 1.45 -1.28 11.70
CA SER A 83 1.44 0.18 11.71
C SER A 83 1.13 0.70 13.12
N PRO A 84 1.70 1.85 13.51
CA PRO A 84 1.41 2.48 14.79
C PRO A 84 -0.11 2.57 15.04
N PRO A 85 -0.62 2.08 16.18
CA PRO A 85 -2.03 2.16 16.48
C PRO A 85 -2.43 3.63 16.65
N GLY A 86 -3.53 4.03 16.01
CA GLY A 86 -4.07 5.38 16.11
C GLY A 86 -5.32 5.56 15.25
N GLN A 87 -6.22 6.44 15.66
CA GLN A 87 -7.24 6.99 14.78
C GLN A 87 -6.66 8.28 14.20
N PHE A 88 -6.44 8.31 12.88
CA PHE A 88 -5.95 9.49 12.19
C PHE A 88 -7.14 10.29 11.66
N THR A 89 -7.17 11.58 11.94
CA THR A 89 -8.22 12.50 11.49
C THR A 89 -7.66 13.47 10.46
N ASP A 90 -8.53 14.14 9.69
CA ASP A 90 -8.09 15.18 8.72
C ASP A 90 -7.23 16.27 9.36
N THR A 91 -7.40 16.53 10.66
CA THR A 91 -6.57 17.50 11.39
C THR A 91 -5.13 17.04 11.59
N ASP A 92 -4.87 15.72 11.55
CA ASP A 92 -3.53 15.15 11.69
C ASP A 92 -2.66 15.37 10.44
N ALA A 93 -3.28 15.61 9.27
CA ALA A 93 -2.59 16.00 8.04
C ALA A 93 -1.80 17.32 8.19
N TYR A 94 -2.25 18.21 9.08
CA TYR A 94 -1.63 19.49 9.38
C TYR A 94 -0.86 19.51 10.71
N SER A 95 -0.65 18.33 11.30
CA SER A 95 0.07 18.24 12.57
C SER A 95 1.52 18.71 12.44
N ARG A 96 1.99 19.43 13.47
CA ARG A 96 3.41 19.80 13.61
C ARG A 96 4.30 18.58 13.83
N THR A 97 3.73 17.44 14.19
CA THR A 97 4.45 16.18 14.38
C THR A 97 4.54 15.42 13.07
N ARG A 98 5.75 15.28 12.52
CA ARG A 98 6.00 14.75 11.17
C ARG A 98 5.45 13.35 10.87
N TRP A 99 5.28 12.49 11.89
CA TRP A 99 4.80 11.13 11.68
C TRP A 99 3.27 11.05 11.48
N LYS A 100 2.51 12.01 12.01
CA LYS A 100 1.04 12.02 11.94
C LYS A 100 0.50 12.20 10.51
N PRO A 101 1.01 13.15 9.70
CA PRO A 101 0.61 13.25 8.30
C PRO A 101 0.97 12.00 7.49
N VAL A 102 2.10 11.34 7.78
CA VAL A 102 2.51 10.11 7.09
C VAL A 102 1.57 8.95 7.41
N GLN A 103 1.16 8.81 8.67
CA GLN A 103 0.21 7.77 9.04
C GLN A 103 -1.21 8.03 8.50
N SER A 104 -1.65 9.29 8.50
CA SER A 104 -2.91 9.70 7.87
C SER A 104 -2.92 9.36 6.38
N PHE A 105 -1.80 9.66 5.69
CA PHE A 105 -1.59 9.25 4.30
C PHE A 105 -1.65 7.73 4.13
N ALA A 106 -0.98 6.95 4.98
CA ALA A 106 -0.95 5.49 4.86
C ALA A 106 -2.34 4.88 5.02
N GLU A 107 -3.13 5.38 5.97
CA GLU A 107 -4.51 4.95 6.18
C GLU A 107 -5.40 5.28 4.97
N GLU A 108 -5.30 6.49 4.44
CA GLU A 108 -6.06 6.91 3.26
C GLU A 108 -5.64 6.11 2.02
N PHE A 109 -4.33 5.88 1.84
CA PHE A 109 -3.80 5.07 0.76
C PHE A 109 -4.35 3.65 0.81
N TRP A 110 -4.36 3.02 1.98
CA TRP A 110 -4.95 1.70 2.16
C TRP A 110 -6.44 1.66 1.81
N LYS A 111 -7.24 2.61 2.31
CA LYS A 111 -8.68 2.68 2.05
C LYS A 111 -8.98 2.80 0.56
N THR A 112 -8.36 3.77 -0.10
CA THR A 112 -8.61 4.06 -1.52
C THR A 112 -8.05 2.99 -2.42
N TRP A 113 -6.84 2.50 -2.16
CA TRP A 113 -6.23 1.43 -2.96
C TRP A 113 -6.96 0.09 -2.84
N LYS A 114 -7.46 -0.26 -1.64
CA LYS A 114 -8.28 -1.45 -1.46
C LYS A 114 -9.55 -1.39 -2.31
N LEU A 115 -10.24 -0.24 -2.33
CA LEU A 115 -11.43 -0.05 -3.16
C LEU A 115 -11.12 -0.15 -4.65
N GLU A 116 -10.02 0.45 -5.10
CA GLU A 116 -9.60 0.49 -6.51
C GLU A 116 -9.10 -0.87 -7.04
N TYR A 117 -8.38 -1.65 -6.22
CA TYR A 117 -7.61 -2.82 -6.68
C TYR A 117 -8.07 -4.17 -6.12
N LEU A 118 -8.60 -4.22 -4.90
CA LEU A 118 -8.99 -5.47 -4.22
C LEU A 118 -10.50 -5.76 -4.27
N THR A 119 -11.28 -4.89 -4.91
CA THR A 119 -12.70 -5.07 -5.21
C THR A 119 -12.89 -5.53 -6.65
#